data_AF-A0A091BBE1-F1
#
_entry.id   AF-A0A091BBE1-F1
#
_cell.length_a   1.000
_cell.length_b   1.000
_cell.length_c   1.000
_cell.angle_alpha   90.00
_cell.angle_beta   90.00
_cell.angle_gamma   90.00
#
_symmetry.space_group_name_H-M   'P 1'
#
loop_
_entity.id
_entity.type
_entity.pdbx_description
1 polymer ?
#
loop_
_entity_poly.entity_id
_entity_poly.type
_entity_poly.pdbx_seq_one_letter_code
_entity_poly.pdbx_strand_id
1 'polypeptide(L)'
;MKLLLIEDEADFIEDLVQLADGAATVLAPGDVGLLMRELPGEGPAEDQLADILGGIIREHQIDLVVLDSDLTHAKGELQAQSGYRAALHQLGMPVCRYQKGGSETQFTWWKRLNRAMSEGADAIWVPRAMVSGDRMDELVPWLQDICTGFQTLSQRLEAAPQLLQAKSDLGPADVLALLLDKPNAMVDLLGYTSHSLLFFAAADEPSDVRTPSQRYATRLGYWLYNYVLTFPGPILPAGAAAAFLNLDQDSFNLEAVQTLVEPARYSGPFGQTERYYWRSDLMQLLEAHGGDLARAPALADAALTRLDPDDPGAEVYWCVLSQAPVLASETAPNPEWIPIGAVQSRVKQSKLDELGPLLSI
;
A
#
# COMPACT_ATOMS: atom_id res chain seq x y z
N MET A 1 -2.17 -9.81 -16.80
CA MET A 1 -2.41 -8.42 -16.37
C MET A 1 -2.26 -7.50 -17.56
N LYS A 2 -3.21 -6.58 -17.76
CA LYS A 2 -3.13 -5.52 -18.78
C LYS A 2 -2.97 -4.16 -18.11
N LEU A 3 -1.88 -3.47 -18.44
CA LEU A 3 -1.52 -2.17 -17.91
C LEU A 3 -1.78 -1.08 -18.95
N LEU A 4 -2.37 0.03 -18.52
CA LEU A 4 -2.32 1.28 -19.27
C LEU A 4 -1.23 2.15 -18.66
N LEU A 5 -0.14 2.38 -19.39
CA LEU A 5 0.94 3.28 -19.00
C LEU A 5 0.64 4.67 -19.60
N ILE A 6 0.40 5.67 -18.77
CA ILE A 6 0.25 7.07 -19.18
C ILE A 6 1.57 7.78 -18.88
N GLU A 7 2.36 7.94 -19.94
CA GLU A 7 3.77 8.35 -19.94
C GLU A 7 4.05 9.11 -21.25
N ASP A 8 4.95 10.09 -21.20
CA ASP A 8 5.35 10.93 -22.34
C ASP A 8 6.81 10.75 -22.79
N GLU A 9 7.63 10.02 -22.03
CA GLU A 9 8.99 9.62 -22.43
C GLU A 9 9.00 8.24 -23.11
N ALA A 10 9.30 8.22 -24.41
CA ALA A 10 9.32 7.01 -25.22
C ALA A 10 10.31 5.94 -24.71
N ASP A 11 11.51 6.34 -24.28
CA ASP A 11 12.54 5.41 -23.78
C ASP A 11 12.02 4.60 -22.58
N PHE A 12 11.30 5.25 -21.65
CA PHE A 12 10.73 4.56 -20.48
C PHE A 12 9.60 3.61 -20.86
N ILE A 13 8.78 3.97 -21.85
CA ILE A 13 7.73 3.09 -22.39
C ILE A 13 8.38 1.83 -22.98
N GLU A 14 9.40 2.00 -23.81
CA GLU A 14 10.13 0.88 -24.44
C GLU A 14 10.77 -0.03 -23.38
N ASP A 15 11.43 0.57 -22.39
CA ASP A 15 12.04 -0.15 -21.28
C ASP A 15 11.01 -0.97 -20.48
N LEU A 16 9.86 -0.38 -20.14
CA LEU A 16 8.82 -1.10 -19.39
C LEU A 16 8.16 -2.21 -20.23
N VAL A 17 7.94 -1.97 -21.52
CA VAL A 17 7.42 -2.98 -22.46
C VAL A 17 8.39 -4.16 -22.55
N GLN A 18 9.70 -3.89 -22.63
CA GLN A 18 10.73 -4.92 -22.67
C GLN A 18 10.80 -5.70 -21.35
N LEU A 19 10.76 -5.01 -20.20
CA LEU A 19 10.75 -5.65 -18.88
C LEU A 19 9.50 -6.50 -18.64
N ALA A 20 8.38 -6.13 -19.25
CA ALA A 20 7.13 -6.85 -19.12
C ALA A 20 7.04 -8.14 -19.94
N ASP A 21 8.05 -8.46 -20.76
CA ASP A 21 8.02 -9.55 -21.75
C ASP A 21 7.38 -10.85 -21.21
N GLY A 22 6.21 -11.18 -21.76
CA GLY A 22 5.37 -12.32 -21.38
C GLY A 22 4.67 -12.23 -20.00
N ALA A 23 5.13 -11.36 -19.11
CA ALA A 23 4.60 -11.17 -17.75
C ALA A 23 3.37 -10.24 -17.71
N ALA A 24 3.35 -9.18 -18.53
CA ALA A 24 2.22 -8.27 -18.62
C ALA A 24 2.04 -7.70 -20.04
N THR A 25 0.83 -7.27 -20.37
CA THR A 25 0.57 -6.48 -21.59
C THR A 25 0.58 -5.02 -21.21
N VAL A 26 1.59 -4.27 -21.64
CA VAL A 26 1.68 -2.81 -21.44
C VAL A 26 1.13 -2.11 -22.68
N LEU A 27 0.17 -1.22 -22.48
CA LEU A 27 -0.42 -0.38 -23.51
C LEU A 27 -0.09 1.07 -23.22
N ALA A 28 0.55 1.76 -24.15
CA ALA A 28 0.85 3.18 -24.08
C ALA A 28 -0.32 4.02 -24.62
N PRO A 29 -0.33 5.36 -24.44
CA PRO A 29 -1.41 6.21 -24.90
C PRO A 29 -1.66 6.13 -26.42
N GLY A 30 -0.59 5.91 -27.20
CA GLY A 30 -0.68 5.71 -28.65
C GLY A 30 -1.40 4.42 -29.04
N ASP A 31 -1.18 3.32 -28.31
CA ASP A 31 -1.72 1.99 -28.62
C ASP A 31 -3.24 1.92 -28.46
N VAL A 32 -3.78 2.74 -27.56
CA VAL A 32 -5.22 2.82 -27.26
C VAL A 32 -5.90 4.02 -27.90
N GLY A 33 -5.17 4.75 -28.76
CA GLY A 33 -5.68 5.94 -29.45
C GLY A 33 -6.01 7.11 -28.53
N LEU A 34 -5.45 7.17 -27.32
CA LEU A 34 -5.67 8.26 -26.35
C LEU A 34 -5.13 9.60 -26.88
N LEU A 35 -3.99 9.58 -27.58
CA LEU A 35 -3.37 10.77 -28.18
C LEU A 35 -4.19 11.41 -29.31
N MET A 36 -5.15 10.69 -29.88
CA MET A 36 -5.95 11.15 -31.03
C MET A 36 -7.34 11.66 -30.62
N ARG A 37 -7.70 11.58 -29.34
CA ARG A 37 -9.04 11.94 -28.85
C ARG A 37 -9.04 13.37 -28.33
N GLU A 38 -9.77 14.24 -29.03
CA GLU A 38 -10.08 15.58 -28.51
C GLU A 38 -11.16 15.49 -27.43
N LEU A 39 -11.08 16.39 -26.44
CA LEU A 39 -12.15 16.53 -25.45
C LEU A 39 -13.39 17.12 -26.17
N PRO A 40 -14.56 16.44 -26.10
CA PRO A 40 -15.77 16.80 -26.86
C PRO A 40 -16.35 18.20 -26.59
N GLY A 41 -15.78 19.00 -25.69
CA GLY A 41 -16.00 20.44 -25.58
C GLY A 41 -17.20 20.86 -24.72
N GLU A 42 -18.11 19.94 -24.39
CA GLU A 42 -19.23 20.18 -23.47
C GLU A 42 -19.00 19.47 -22.12
N GLY A 43 -19.06 20.23 -21.01
CA GLY A 43 -18.90 19.73 -19.64
C GLY A 43 -17.51 19.97 -19.03
N PRO A 44 -17.29 19.61 -17.75
CA PRO A 44 -15.96 19.63 -17.13
C PRO A 44 -14.97 18.75 -17.89
N ALA A 45 -13.70 19.17 -17.96
CA ALA A 45 -12.68 18.43 -18.72
C ALA A 45 -12.41 17.05 -18.11
N GLU A 46 -12.55 16.94 -16.79
CA GLU A 46 -12.37 15.71 -16.02
C GLU A 46 -13.42 14.65 -16.35
N ASP A 47 -14.70 15.04 -16.45
CA ASP A 47 -15.81 14.15 -16.80
C ASP A 47 -15.65 13.62 -18.23
N GLN A 48 -15.30 14.52 -19.16
CA GLN A 48 -15.02 14.16 -20.56
C GLN A 48 -13.84 13.18 -20.67
N LEU A 49 -12.79 13.38 -19.85
CA LEU A 49 -11.65 12.48 -19.80
C LEU A 49 -12.02 11.14 -19.16
N ALA A 50 -12.90 11.13 -18.15
CA ALA A 50 -13.43 9.90 -17.55
C ALA A 50 -14.23 9.07 -18.55
N ASP A 51 -15.04 9.69 -19.40
CA ASP A 51 -15.76 9.00 -20.48
C ASP A 51 -14.80 8.36 -21.49
N ILE A 52 -13.78 9.11 -21.92
CA ILE A 52 -12.75 8.61 -22.85
C ILE A 52 -12.01 7.41 -22.24
N LEU A 53 -11.48 7.57 -21.03
CA LEU A 53 -10.74 6.53 -20.32
C LEU A 53 -11.64 5.34 -20.02
N GLY A 54 -12.91 5.58 -19.69
CA GLY A 54 -13.89 4.54 -19.43
C GLY A 54 -14.19 3.66 -20.65
N GLY A 55 -14.19 4.26 -21.85
CA GLY A 55 -14.23 3.53 -23.11
C GLY A 55 -12.97 2.66 -23.31
N ILE A 56 -11.79 3.25 -23.15
CA ILE A 56 -10.49 2.56 -23.29
C ILE A 56 -10.36 1.40 -22.30
N ILE A 57 -10.68 1.63 -21.03
CA ILE A 57 -10.58 0.62 -19.97
C ILE A 57 -11.48 -0.58 -20.28
N ARG A 58 -12.69 -0.37 -20.79
CA ARG A 58 -13.60 -1.45 -21.19
C ARG A 58 -13.12 -2.19 -22.43
N GLU A 59 -12.76 -1.45 -23.47
CA GLU A 59 -12.33 -2.00 -24.76
C GLU A 59 -11.08 -2.88 -24.61
N HIS A 60 -10.08 -2.38 -23.87
CA HIS A 60 -8.82 -3.07 -23.69
C HIS A 60 -8.79 -3.98 -22.46
N GLN A 61 -9.79 -3.89 -21.57
CA GLN A 61 -9.87 -4.61 -20.28
C GLN A 61 -8.67 -4.31 -19.38
N ILE A 62 -8.44 -3.02 -19.10
CA ILE A 62 -7.31 -2.57 -18.30
C ILE A 62 -7.49 -2.97 -16.83
N ASP A 63 -6.47 -3.61 -16.24
CA ASP A 63 -6.47 -4.10 -14.86
C ASP A 63 -5.86 -3.10 -13.87
N LEU A 64 -4.89 -2.30 -14.31
CA LEU A 64 -4.16 -1.31 -13.53
C LEU A 64 -3.66 -0.18 -14.44
N VAL A 65 -3.73 1.06 -13.98
CA VAL A 65 -3.14 2.21 -14.67
C VAL A 65 -1.85 2.61 -13.98
N VAL A 66 -0.80 2.86 -14.75
CA VAL A 66 0.46 3.43 -14.25
C VAL A 66 0.59 4.84 -14.82
N LEU A 67 0.75 5.84 -13.96
CA LEU A 67 0.65 7.26 -14.33
C LEU A 67 1.92 8.01 -13.89
N ASP A 68 2.61 8.63 -14.85
CA ASP A 68 3.67 9.59 -14.52
C ASP A 68 3.09 10.82 -13.81
N SER A 69 3.79 11.29 -12.79
CA SER A 69 3.48 12.54 -12.10
C SER A 69 3.88 13.79 -12.88
N ASP A 70 4.73 13.65 -13.90
CA ASP A 70 5.18 14.74 -14.76
C ASP A 70 4.89 14.39 -16.23
N LEU A 71 3.85 14.98 -16.80
CA LEU A 71 3.47 14.81 -18.22
C LEU A 71 3.77 16.06 -19.05
N THR A 72 4.75 16.86 -18.62
CA THR A 72 5.03 18.16 -19.24
C THR A 72 5.77 18.06 -20.58
N HIS A 73 6.38 16.91 -20.90
CA HIS A 73 7.08 16.67 -22.17
C HIS A 73 6.12 16.31 -23.31
N ALA A 74 4.87 15.95 -23.01
CA ALA A 74 3.83 15.58 -23.98
C ALA A 74 3.41 16.71 -24.95
N LYS A 75 3.96 17.94 -24.86
CA LYS A 75 3.68 19.08 -25.77
C LYS A 75 2.19 19.34 -26.08
N GLY A 76 1.30 18.99 -25.14
CA GLY A 76 -0.16 19.15 -25.29
C GLY A 76 -0.90 17.97 -25.93
N GLU A 77 -0.22 16.86 -26.23
CA GLU A 77 -0.82 15.61 -26.71
C GLU A 77 -1.52 14.83 -25.57
N LEU A 78 -1.08 15.04 -24.33
CA LEU A 78 -1.72 14.51 -23.12
C LEU A 78 -2.29 15.63 -22.26
N GLN A 79 -3.32 15.30 -21.49
CA GLN A 79 -3.89 16.19 -20.48
C GLN A 79 -2.95 16.32 -19.27
N ALA A 80 -3.19 17.33 -18.43
CA ALA A 80 -2.46 17.44 -17.18
C ALA A 80 -2.72 16.21 -16.28
N GLN A 81 -1.70 15.79 -15.54
CA GLN A 81 -1.76 14.63 -14.64
C GLN A 81 -2.94 14.70 -13.65
N SER A 82 -3.28 15.90 -13.15
CA SER A 82 -4.41 16.10 -12.25
C SER A 82 -5.75 15.71 -12.87
N GLY A 83 -5.91 15.92 -14.19
CA GLY A 83 -7.11 15.51 -14.93
C GLY A 83 -7.22 13.99 -15.00
N TYR A 84 -6.14 13.29 -15.37
CA TYR A 84 -6.11 11.82 -15.37
C TYR A 84 -6.41 11.26 -13.99
N ARG A 85 -5.84 11.84 -12.92
CA ARG A 85 -6.11 11.41 -11.54
C ARG A 85 -7.59 11.52 -11.18
N ALA A 86 -8.21 12.68 -11.45
CA ALA A 86 -9.61 12.90 -11.15
C ALA A 86 -10.52 11.92 -11.91
N ALA A 87 -10.28 11.76 -13.22
CA ALA A 87 -11.03 10.85 -14.07
C ALA A 87 -10.90 9.38 -13.60
N LEU A 88 -9.68 8.90 -13.33
CA LEU A 88 -9.45 7.52 -12.88
C LEU A 88 -10.04 7.26 -11.49
N HIS A 89 -10.00 8.25 -10.60
CA HIS A 89 -10.65 8.17 -9.29
C HIS A 89 -12.18 8.04 -9.44
N GLN A 90 -12.81 8.84 -10.31
CA GLN A 90 -14.25 8.74 -10.61
C GLN A 90 -14.63 7.35 -11.16
N LEU A 91 -13.79 6.79 -12.03
CA LEU A 91 -13.97 5.43 -12.56
C LEU A 91 -13.73 4.32 -11.51
N GLY A 92 -13.16 4.66 -10.35
CA GLY A 92 -12.73 3.71 -9.32
C GLY A 92 -11.65 2.74 -9.82
N MET A 93 -10.79 3.22 -10.72
CA MET A 93 -9.72 2.46 -11.33
C MET A 93 -8.50 2.39 -10.39
N PRO A 94 -7.90 1.21 -10.14
CA PRO A 94 -6.59 1.12 -9.51
C PRO A 94 -5.52 1.87 -10.31
N VAL A 95 -4.77 2.72 -9.61
CA VAL A 95 -3.70 3.56 -10.17
C VAL A 95 -2.43 3.41 -9.35
N CYS A 96 -1.31 3.19 -10.04
CA CYS A 96 0.04 3.38 -9.52
C CYS A 96 0.62 4.67 -10.07
N ARG A 97 1.19 5.52 -9.21
CA ARG A 97 1.85 6.76 -9.60
C ARG A 97 3.33 6.71 -9.31
N TYR A 98 4.13 7.23 -10.21
CA TYR A 98 5.57 7.39 -10.00
C TYR A 98 6.02 8.80 -10.29
N GLN A 99 7.27 9.07 -9.94
CA GLN A 99 7.98 10.30 -10.29
C GLN A 99 9.43 9.90 -10.51
N LYS A 100 9.96 10.21 -11.70
CA LYS A 100 11.36 9.92 -12.03
C LYS A 100 12.33 10.81 -11.25
N GLY A 101 13.53 10.30 -11.03
CA GLY A 101 14.68 11.02 -10.48
C GLY A 101 14.77 11.12 -8.94
N GLY A 102 16.00 11.35 -8.47
CA GLY A 102 16.37 11.46 -7.06
C GLY A 102 16.65 10.10 -6.40
N SER A 103 17.38 10.13 -5.27
CA SER A 103 17.68 8.93 -4.47
C SER A 103 16.64 8.72 -3.37
N GLU A 104 16.48 7.47 -2.93
CA GLU A 104 15.74 7.18 -1.70
C GLU A 104 16.54 7.65 -0.48
N THR A 105 15.98 8.62 0.23
CA THR A 105 16.49 9.20 1.48
C THR A 105 15.39 9.18 2.53
N GLN A 106 15.75 9.39 3.81
CA GLN A 106 14.76 9.53 4.88
C GLN A 106 13.76 10.67 4.59
N PHE A 107 14.21 11.74 3.93
CA PHE A 107 13.35 12.86 3.56
C PHE A 107 12.36 12.49 2.43
N THR A 108 12.78 11.71 1.43
CA THR A 108 11.85 11.24 0.38
C THR A 108 10.87 10.21 0.93
N TRP A 109 11.28 9.39 1.90
CA TRP A 109 10.38 8.50 2.62
C TRP A 109 9.33 9.29 3.40
N TRP A 110 9.73 10.33 4.12
CA TRP A 110 8.76 11.24 4.75
C TRP A 110 7.79 11.81 3.71
N LYS A 111 8.27 12.40 2.62
CA LYS A 111 7.37 12.91 1.56
C LYS A 111 6.37 11.84 1.07
N ARG A 112 6.79 10.57 1.01
CA ARG A 112 5.90 9.44 0.68
C ARG A 112 4.84 9.21 1.75
N LEU A 113 5.20 9.19 3.03
CA LEU A 113 4.22 9.11 4.12
C LEU A 113 3.23 10.28 4.09
N ASN A 114 3.70 11.51 3.86
CA ASN A 114 2.82 12.68 3.75
C ASN A 114 1.81 12.50 2.61
N ARG A 115 2.31 12.09 1.44
CA ARG A 115 1.47 11.81 0.26
C ARG A 115 0.48 10.67 0.52
N ALA A 116 0.86 9.63 1.26
CA ALA A 116 -0.08 8.57 1.64
C ALA A 116 -1.22 9.11 2.52
N MET A 117 -0.97 10.13 3.33
CA MET A 117 -1.98 10.75 4.19
C MET A 117 -2.82 11.82 3.49
N SER A 118 -2.31 12.46 2.43
CA SER A 118 -3.03 13.52 1.70
C SER A 118 -3.65 13.06 0.38
N GLU A 119 -3.01 12.11 -0.30
CA GLU A 119 -3.33 11.61 -1.64
C GLU A 119 -3.50 10.07 -1.68
N GLY A 120 -3.48 9.41 -0.51
CA GLY A 120 -3.49 7.95 -0.44
C GLY A 120 -4.74 7.29 -0.99
N ALA A 121 -5.84 8.04 -1.14
CA ALA A 121 -7.09 7.55 -1.73
C ALA A 121 -7.10 7.55 -3.27
N ASP A 122 -6.11 8.16 -3.91
CA ASP A 122 -6.09 8.32 -5.37
C ASP A 122 -5.20 7.30 -6.08
N ALA A 123 -4.09 6.89 -5.45
CA ALA A 123 -3.09 6.03 -6.07
C ALA A 123 -2.16 5.38 -5.04
N ILE A 124 -1.50 4.30 -5.47
CA ILE A 124 -0.32 3.75 -4.79
C ILE A 124 0.93 4.36 -5.42
N TRP A 125 1.84 4.87 -4.59
CA TRP A 125 3.11 5.40 -5.08
C TRP A 125 4.12 4.28 -5.31
N VAL A 126 4.62 4.18 -6.55
CA VAL A 126 5.70 3.27 -6.93
C VAL A 126 6.99 3.69 -6.20
N PRO A 127 7.75 2.74 -5.60
CA PRO A 127 9.06 3.02 -5.05
C PRO A 127 9.99 3.65 -6.08
N ARG A 128 10.74 4.70 -5.70
CA ARG A 128 11.58 5.44 -6.65
C ARG A 128 12.71 4.58 -7.21
N ALA A 129 13.24 3.68 -6.38
CA ALA A 129 14.28 2.75 -6.78
C ALA A 129 13.86 1.85 -7.96
N MET A 130 12.56 1.62 -8.16
CA MET A 130 12.02 0.79 -9.24
C MET A 130 11.77 1.56 -10.55
N VAL A 131 11.96 2.89 -10.57
CA VAL A 131 11.64 3.73 -11.74
C VAL A 131 12.83 4.56 -12.22
N SER A 132 13.79 4.83 -11.34
CA SER A 132 15.00 5.61 -11.68
C SER A 132 16.26 5.06 -11.02
N GLY A 133 16.19 3.83 -10.51
CA GLY A 133 17.27 3.17 -9.79
C GLY A 133 17.72 1.88 -10.48
N ASP A 134 18.51 1.12 -9.76
CA ASP A 134 19.07 -0.18 -10.13
C ASP A 134 18.08 -1.35 -9.97
N ARG A 135 16.84 -1.08 -9.54
CA ARG A 135 15.79 -2.08 -9.26
C ARG A 135 14.62 -2.00 -10.24
N MET A 136 14.85 -1.51 -11.45
CA MET A 136 13.78 -1.37 -12.45
C MET A 136 13.23 -2.73 -12.90
N ASP A 137 14.05 -3.78 -12.84
CA ASP A 137 13.66 -5.17 -13.08
C ASP A 137 12.62 -5.70 -12.08
N GLU A 138 12.54 -5.11 -10.88
CA GLU A 138 11.51 -5.44 -9.89
C GLU A 138 10.17 -4.73 -10.13
N LEU A 139 10.11 -3.73 -11.02
CA LEU A 139 8.91 -2.91 -11.23
C LEU A 139 7.71 -3.73 -11.71
N VAL A 140 7.90 -4.54 -12.76
CA VAL A 140 6.79 -5.34 -13.32
C VAL A 140 6.27 -6.39 -12.34
N PRO A 141 7.14 -7.20 -11.67
CA PRO A 141 6.69 -8.09 -10.61
C PRO A 141 5.92 -7.37 -9.50
N TRP A 142 6.42 -6.21 -9.04
CA TRP A 142 5.74 -5.44 -8.01
C TRP A 142 4.36 -4.93 -8.48
N LEU A 143 4.24 -4.44 -9.73
CA LEU A 143 2.95 -4.03 -10.31
C LEU A 143 1.97 -5.21 -10.41
N GLN A 144 2.44 -6.41 -10.72
CA GLN A 144 1.62 -7.62 -10.73
C GLN A 144 1.08 -7.97 -9.33
N ASP A 145 1.90 -7.85 -8.30
CA ASP A 145 1.48 -8.09 -6.92
C ASP A 145 0.45 -7.05 -6.45
N ILE A 146 0.64 -5.78 -6.82
CA ILE A 146 -0.33 -4.71 -6.57
C ILE A 146 -1.65 -5.00 -7.27
N CYS A 147 -1.63 -5.32 -8.56
CA CYS A 147 -2.82 -5.67 -9.32
C CYS A 147 -3.56 -6.86 -8.70
N THR A 148 -2.81 -7.91 -8.32
CA THR A 148 -3.34 -9.10 -7.67
C THR A 148 -4.01 -8.77 -6.34
N GLY A 149 -3.46 -7.82 -5.56
CA GLY A 149 -4.09 -7.32 -4.33
C GLY A 149 -5.48 -6.72 -4.58
N PHE A 150 -5.60 -5.81 -5.53
CA PHE A 150 -6.89 -5.21 -5.90
C PHE A 150 -7.88 -6.24 -6.46
N GLN A 151 -7.43 -7.14 -7.34
CA GLN A 151 -8.26 -8.20 -7.90
C GLN A 151 -8.78 -9.14 -6.82
N THR A 152 -7.93 -9.51 -5.85
CA THR A 152 -8.32 -10.37 -4.70
C THR A 152 -9.43 -9.71 -3.88
N LEU A 153 -9.30 -8.41 -3.56
CA LEU A 153 -10.36 -7.68 -2.84
C LEU A 153 -11.66 -7.64 -3.64
N SER A 154 -11.57 -7.34 -4.94
CA SER A 154 -12.73 -7.27 -5.83
C SER A 154 -13.47 -8.60 -5.90
N GLN A 155 -12.75 -9.69 -6.14
CA GLN A 155 -13.32 -11.04 -6.23
C GLN A 155 -13.99 -11.45 -4.92
N ARG A 156 -13.36 -11.17 -3.77
CA ARG A 156 -13.94 -11.49 -2.45
C ARG A 156 -15.21 -10.68 -2.18
N LEU A 157 -15.25 -9.39 -2.57
CA LEU A 157 -16.46 -8.57 -2.45
C LEU A 157 -17.58 -9.02 -3.40
N GLU A 158 -17.25 -9.35 -4.64
CA GLU A 158 -18.21 -9.90 -5.61
C GLU A 158 -18.80 -11.24 -5.14
N ALA A 159 -18.00 -12.07 -4.47
CA ALA A 159 -18.46 -13.31 -3.84
C ALA A 159 -19.27 -13.10 -2.55
N ALA A 160 -19.21 -11.92 -1.95
CA ALA A 160 -19.90 -11.58 -0.70
C ALA A 160 -20.70 -10.25 -0.82
N PRO A 161 -21.66 -10.14 -1.76
CA PRO A 161 -22.38 -8.90 -2.04
C PRO A 161 -23.20 -8.40 -0.83
N GLN A 162 -23.53 -9.27 0.12
CA GLN A 162 -24.18 -8.90 1.39
C GLN A 162 -23.37 -7.91 2.22
N LEU A 163 -22.06 -7.84 2.04
CA LEU A 163 -21.18 -6.90 2.77
C LEU A 163 -21.39 -5.45 2.35
N LEU A 164 -21.98 -5.19 1.17
CA LEU A 164 -22.22 -3.86 0.61
C LEU A 164 -23.70 -3.47 0.56
N GLN A 165 -24.59 -4.29 1.13
CA GLN A 165 -26.02 -3.98 1.11
C GLN A 165 -26.32 -2.78 2.01
N ALA A 166 -27.19 -1.87 1.57
CA ALA A 166 -27.56 -0.66 2.32
C ALA A 166 -28.16 -0.90 3.73
N LYS A 167 -28.45 -2.16 4.08
CA LYS A 167 -28.94 -2.58 5.40
C LYS A 167 -27.84 -3.20 6.29
N SER A 168 -26.61 -3.35 5.80
CA SER A 168 -25.51 -3.81 6.64
C SER A 168 -25.03 -2.66 7.51
N ASP A 169 -25.01 -2.84 8.83
CA ASP A 169 -24.41 -1.89 9.77
C ASP A 169 -22.87 -1.94 9.78
N LEU A 170 -22.26 -2.50 8.72
CA LEU A 170 -20.82 -2.73 8.60
C LEU A 170 -20.13 -1.47 8.07
N GLY A 171 -19.12 -1.00 8.80
CA GLY A 171 -18.20 0.03 8.32
C GLY A 171 -17.06 -0.55 7.48
N PRO A 172 -16.19 0.29 6.89
CA PRO A 172 -15.05 -0.16 6.10
C PRO A 172 -14.10 -1.10 6.86
N ALA A 173 -13.91 -0.89 8.17
CA ALA A 173 -13.10 -1.75 9.01
C ALA A 173 -13.70 -3.16 9.14
N ASP A 174 -15.02 -3.26 9.32
CA ASP A 174 -15.72 -4.54 9.42
C ASP A 174 -15.67 -5.31 8.10
N VAL A 175 -15.94 -4.61 6.99
CA VAL A 175 -15.87 -5.20 5.65
C VAL A 175 -14.46 -5.71 5.38
N LEU A 176 -13.42 -4.89 5.63
CA LEU A 176 -12.04 -5.33 5.41
C LEU A 176 -11.66 -6.53 6.29
N ALA A 177 -11.99 -6.51 7.58
CA ALA A 177 -11.70 -7.61 8.49
C ALA A 177 -12.32 -8.94 8.01
N LEU A 178 -13.55 -8.90 7.52
CA LEU A 178 -14.23 -10.05 6.93
C LEU A 178 -13.57 -10.50 5.62
N LEU A 179 -13.21 -9.56 4.75
CA LEU A 179 -12.49 -9.88 3.50
C LEU A 179 -11.09 -10.45 3.75
N LEU A 180 -10.47 -10.16 4.88
CA LEU A 180 -9.17 -10.70 5.27
C LEU A 180 -9.26 -12.01 6.07
N ASP A 181 -10.48 -12.55 6.26
CA ASP A 181 -10.76 -13.73 7.10
C ASP A 181 -10.23 -13.58 8.55
N LYS A 182 -10.18 -12.34 9.06
CA LYS A 182 -9.71 -11.99 10.41
C LYS A 182 -10.70 -11.08 11.12
N PRO A 183 -11.88 -11.60 11.52
CA PRO A 183 -12.90 -10.78 12.20
C PRO A 183 -12.42 -10.22 13.55
N ASN A 184 -11.46 -10.85 14.20
CA ASN A 184 -10.83 -10.33 15.42
C ASN A 184 -9.99 -9.06 15.18
N ALA A 185 -9.59 -8.77 13.94
CA ALA A 185 -8.87 -7.55 13.59
C ALA A 185 -9.78 -6.31 13.45
N MET A 186 -11.11 -6.45 13.56
CA MET A 186 -12.07 -5.34 13.40
C MET A 186 -11.76 -4.15 14.32
N VAL A 187 -11.45 -4.41 15.59
CA VAL A 187 -11.16 -3.35 16.57
C VAL A 187 -9.88 -2.59 16.22
N ASP A 188 -8.83 -3.33 15.83
CA ASP A 188 -7.56 -2.72 15.42
C ASP A 188 -7.74 -1.90 14.14
N LEU A 189 -8.49 -2.43 13.15
CA LEU A 189 -8.78 -1.76 11.88
C LEU A 189 -9.69 -0.53 12.07
N LEU A 190 -10.61 -0.55 13.03
CA LEU A 190 -11.42 0.61 13.41
C LEU A 190 -10.51 1.77 13.88
N GLY A 191 -9.39 1.46 14.54
CA GLY A 191 -8.39 2.46 14.92
C GLY A 191 -7.73 3.20 13.73
N TYR A 192 -7.89 2.72 12.50
CA TYR A 192 -7.42 3.38 11.27
C TYR A 192 -8.50 4.24 10.61
N THR A 193 -9.74 4.24 11.11
CA THR A 193 -10.83 4.99 10.49
C THR A 193 -10.84 6.47 10.87
N SER A 194 -9.94 6.93 11.75
CA SER A 194 -9.76 8.38 12.00
C SER A 194 -9.47 9.16 10.71
N HIS A 195 -8.86 8.49 9.71
CA HIS A 195 -8.59 9.03 8.38
C HIS A 195 -9.42 8.35 7.28
N SER A 196 -10.44 7.54 7.61
CA SER A 196 -11.27 6.85 6.61
C SER A 196 -12.05 7.81 5.72
N LEU A 197 -12.34 9.03 6.18
CA LEU A 197 -12.99 10.05 5.35
C LEU A 197 -12.19 10.33 4.08
N LEU A 198 -10.84 10.28 4.12
CA LEU A 198 -10.04 10.45 2.92
C LEU A 198 -10.36 9.41 1.84
N PHE A 199 -10.58 8.16 2.25
CA PHE A 199 -10.78 7.02 1.34
C PHE A 199 -12.25 6.77 0.98
N PHE A 200 -13.18 7.18 1.85
CA PHE A 200 -14.59 6.78 1.75
C PHE A 200 -15.58 7.97 1.76
N ALA A 201 -15.12 9.23 1.83
CA ALA A 201 -16.04 10.39 1.78
C ALA A 201 -16.63 10.68 0.40
N ALA A 202 -15.97 10.24 -0.68
CA ALA A 202 -16.49 10.45 -2.03
C ALA A 202 -17.78 9.63 -2.23
N ALA A 203 -18.86 10.31 -2.63
CA ALA A 203 -20.07 9.64 -3.08
C ALA A 203 -19.70 8.65 -4.20
N ASP A 204 -20.27 7.45 -4.15
CA ASP A 204 -20.07 6.45 -5.19
C ASP A 204 -20.86 6.91 -6.43
N GLU A 205 -20.24 7.77 -7.25
CA GLU A 205 -20.87 8.20 -8.49
C GLU A 205 -21.08 6.97 -9.39
N PRO A 206 -22.26 6.84 -10.02
CA PRO A 206 -22.53 5.73 -10.90
C PRO A 206 -21.54 5.72 -12.08
N SER A 207 -20.62 4.76 -12.09
CA SER A 207 -19.79 4.45 -13.26
C SER A 207 -20.34 3.21 -13.97
N ASP A 208 -20.43 3.26 -15.30
CA ASP A 208 -20.75 2.11 -16.16
C ASP A 208 -19.51 1.24 -16.47
N VAL A 209 -18.32 1.70 -16.08
CA VAL A 209 -17.03 1.05 -16.37
C VAL A 209 -16.72 -0.05 -15.36
N ARG A 210 -16.91 0.24 -14.07
CA ARG A 210 -16.61 -0.69 -12.97
C ARG A 210 -17.82 -0.86 -12.07
N THR A 211 -18.01 -2.07 -11.54
CA THR A 211 -19.11 -2.36 -10.62
C THR A 211 -18.93 -1.62 -9.27
N PRO A 212 -20.00 -1.40 -8.49
CA PRO A 212 -19.86 -0.85 -7.13
C PRO A 212 -18.87 -1.64 -6.26
N SER A 213 -18.89 -2.97 -6.34
CA SER A 213 -17.94 -3.84 -5.64
C SER A 213 -16.50 -3.58 -6.05
N GLN A 214 -16.24 -3.42 -7.35
CA GLN A 214 -14.90 -3.12 -7.87
C GLN A 214 -14.39 -1.75 -7.42
N ARG A 215 -15.25 -0.71 -7.42
CA ARG A 215 -14.86 0.62 -6.96
C ARG A 215 -14.60 0.64 -5.45
N TYR A 216 -15.45 -0.02 -4.67
CA TYR A 216 -15.25 -0.16 -3.23
C TYR A 216 -13.99 -0.97 -2.91
N ALA A 217 -13.70 -2.03 -3.67
CA ALA A 217 -12.46 -2.79 -3.57
C ALA A 217 -11.22 -1.92 -3.82
N THR A 218 -11.27 -1.01 -4.81
CA THR A 218 -10.18 -0.05 -5.05
C THR A 218 -9.95 0.86 -3.83
N ARG A 219 -11.02 1.42 -3.25
CA ARG A 219 -10.91 2.27 -2.05
C ARG A 219 -10.36 1.51 -0.84
N LEU A 220 -10.84 0.28 -0.60
CA LEU A 220 -10.30 -0.61 0.42
C LEU A 220 -8.83 -0.97 0.15
N GLY A 221 -8.47 -1.19 -1.10
CA GLY A 221 -7.10 -1.54 -1.49
C GLY A 221 -6.13 -0.41 -1.22
N TYR A 222 -6.53 0.83 -1.54
CA TYR A 222 -5.77 2.03 -1.16
C TYR A 222 -5.66 2.18 0.35
N TRP A 223 -6.76 2.00 1.09
CA TRP A 223 -6.73 2.10 2.55
C TRP A 223 -5.83 1.03 3.18
N LEU A 224 -5.95 -0.23 2.72
CA LEU A 224 -5.11 -1.34 3.18
C LEU A 224 -3.63 -1.07 2.87
N TYR A 225 -3.29 -0.81 1.61
CA TYR A 225 -1.90 -0.69 1.19
C TYR A 225 -1.24 0.60 1.69
N ASN A 226 -1.84 1.76 1.43
CA ASN A 226 -1.22 3.04 1.74
C ASN A 226 -1.27 3.38 3.23
N TYR A 227 -2.20 2.80 3.98
CA TYR A 227 -2.40 3.15 5.39
C TYR A 227 -2.18 1.97 6.35
N VAL A 228 -2.95 0.89 6.24
CA VAL A 228 -2.85 -0.24 7.20
C VAL A 228 -1.50 -0.96 7.13
N LEU A 229 -0.96 -1.23 5.93
CA LEU A 229 0.34 -1.89 5.78
C LEU A 229 1.52 -0.93 6.03
N THR A 230 1.37 0.36 5.70
CA THR A 230 2.39 1.39 5.92
C THR A 230 2.63 1.69 7.40
N PHE A 231 1.58 1.63 8.22
CA PHE A 231 1.64 1.92 9.65
C PHE A 231 1.40 0.62 10.43
N PRO A 232 2.46 -0.10 10.86
CA PRO A 232 2.32 -1.38 11.53
C PRO A 232 1.37 -1.35 12.74
N GLY A 233 0.42 -2.28 12.74
CA GLY A 233 -0.55 -2.52 13.81
C GLY A 233 -1.04 -3.96 13.79
N PRO A 234 -2.21 -4.28 13.20
CA PRO A 234 -2.69 -5.66 13.11
C PRO A 234 -1.85 -6.52 12.14
N ILE A 235 -1.28 -5.90 11.11
CA ILE A 235 -0.37 -6.51 10.14
C ILE A 235 1.00 -5.83 10.28
N LEU A 236 2.06 -6.62 10.37
CA LEU A 236 3.42 -6.15 10.60
C LEU A 236 4.32 -6.52 9.42
N PRO A 237 5.05 -5.57 8.79
CA PRO A 237 6.15 -5.91 7.90
C PRO A 237 7.26 -6.64 8.65
N ALA A 238 8.15 -7.32 7.94
CA ALA A 238 9.20 -8.16 8.53
C ALA A 238 10.01 -7.44 9.61
N GLY A 239 10.44 -6.20 9.38
CA GLY A 239 11.19 -5.42 10.38
C GLY A 239 10.39 -5.09 11.64
N ALA A 240 9.09 -4.79 11.50
CA ALA A 240 8.22 -4.55 12.64
C ALA A 240 7.88 -5.84 13.39
N ALA A 241 7.77 -6.98 12.68
CA ALA A 241 7.59 -8.29 13.28
C ALA A 241 8.85 -8.73 14.07
N ALA A 242 10.05 -8.50 13.51
CA ALA A 242 11.31 -8.71 14.22
C ALA A 242 11.37 -7.87 15.50
N ALA A 243 11.06 -6.57 15.40
CA ALA A 243 10.98 -5.67 16.56
C ALA A 243 9.97 -6.17 17.60
N PHE A 244 8.76 -6.54 17.17
CA PHE A 244 7.72 -7.08 18.07
C PHE A 244 8.16 -8.34 18.83
N LEU A 245 9.02 -9.16 18.24
CA LEU A 245 9.59 -10.36 18.85
C LEU A 245 10.89 -10.09 19.63
N ASN A 246 11.30 -8.81 19.76
CA ASN A 246 12.55 -8.36 20.37
C ASN A 246 13.80 -9.01 19.74
N LEU A 247 13.81 -9.12 18.41
CA LEU A 247 14.91 -9.65 17.61
C LEU A 247 15.42 -8.61 16.63
N ASP A 248 16.73 -8.60 16.38
CA ASP A 248 17.27 -7.89 15.22
C ASP A 248 16.89 -8.60 13.90
N GLN A 249 17.15 -7.92 12.78
CA GLN A 249 16.76 -8.42 11.47
C GLN A 249 17.47 -9.72 11.09
N ASP A 250 18.76 -9.85 11.44
CA ASP A 250 19.56 -11.03 11.12
C ASP A 250 19.06 -12.26 11.89
N SER A 251 18.76 -12.10 13.18
CA SER A 251 18.18 -13.15 14.02
C SER A 251 16.78 -13.53 13.56
N PHE A 252 15.97 -12.54 13.18
CA PHE A 252 14.65 -12.81 12.62
C PHE A 252 14.73 -13.62 11.32
N ASN A 253 15.72 -13.35 10.47
CA ASN A 253 15.91 -14.02 9.19
C ASN A 253 16.49 -15.44 9.29
N LEU A 254 16.88 -15.91 10.49
CA LEU A 254 17.32 -17.29 10.67
C LEU A 254 16.22 -18.28 10.28
N GLU A 255 16.58 -19.35 9.57
CA GLU A 255 15.64 -20.36 9.06
C GLU A 255 14.73 -20.95 10.17
N ALA A 256 15.31 -21.21 11.35
CA ALA A 256 14.56 -21.74 12.48
C ALA A 256 13.51 -20.74 13.00
N VAL A 257 13.83 -19.43 13.02
CA VAL A 257 12.87 -18.38 13.40
C VAL A 257 11.80 -18.25 12.32
N GLN A 258 12.20 -18.20 11.05
CA GLN A 258 11.27 -18.12 9.93
C GLN A 258 10.28 -19.28 9.89
N THR A 259 10.74 -20.50 10.21
CA THR A 259 9.88 -21.68 10.31
C THR A 259 8.82 -21.51 11.42
N LEU A 260 9.18 -20.93 12.56
CA LEU A 260 8.26 -20.70 13.67
C LEU A 260 7.23 -19.60 13.38
N VAL A 261 7.62 -18.54 12.67
CA VAL A 261 6.72 -17.40 12.37
C VAL A 261 5.88 -17.61 11.11
N GLU A 262 6.18 -18.60 10.27
CA GLU A 262 5.44 -18.85 9.03
C GLU A 262 3.92 -19.05 9.23
N PRO A 263 3.42 -19.74 10.27
CA PRO A 263 1.99 -19.84 10.53
C PRO A 263 1.30 -18.49 10.76
N ALA A 264 2.05 -17.46 11.20
CA ALA A 264 1.56 -16.10 11.38
C ALA A 264 1.65 -15.25 10.10
N ARG A 265 2.16 -15.81 8.99
CA ARG A 265 2.35 -15.07 7.74
C ARG A 265 1.02 -14.55 7.20
N TYR A 266 1.00 -13.28 6.84
CA TYR A 266 -0.09 -12.66 6.13
C TYR A 266 -0.07 -13.09 4.66
N SER A 267 -1.18 -13.64 4.19
CA SER A 267 -1.37 -14.12 2.81
C SER A 267 -2.54 -13.43 2.09
N GLY A 268 -3.00 -12.30 2.64
CA GLY A 268 -4.09 -11.52 2.06
C GLY A 268 -3.65 -10.64 0.86
N PRO A 269 -4.55 -9.79 0.37
CA PRO A 269 -4.26 -8.79 -0.66
C PRO A 269 -2.96 -8.03 -0.40
N PHE A 270 -2.13 -7.86 -1.43
CA PHE A 270 -0.80 -7.23 -1.34
C PHE A 270 0.22 -7.98 -0.48
N GLY A 271 -0.08 -9.18 0.01
CA GLY A 271 0.84 -9.96 0.84
C GLY A 271 2.11 -10.49 0.14
N GLN A 272 2.25 -10.25 -1.17
CA GLN A 272 3.44 -10.60 -1.94
C GLN A 272 4.37 -9.40 -2.18
N THR A 273 3.91 -8.16 -1.99
CA THR A 273 4.75 -6.96 -2.20
C THR A 273 5.88 -6.85 -1.18
N GLU A 274 5.68 -7.46 0.00
CA GLU A 274 6.65 -7.64 1.07
C GLU A 274 6.18 -8.81 1.94
N ARG A 275 7.05 -9.30 2.83
CA ARG A 275 6.66 -10.29 3.84
C ARG A 275 6.01 -9.61 5.04
N TYR A 276 4.75 -9.96 5.28
CA TYR A 276 3.96 -9.45 6.39
C TYR A 276 3.50 -10.58 7.33
N TYR A 277 3.14 -10.21 8.56
CA TYR A 277 2.70 -11.13 9.60
C TYR A 277 1.51 -10.55 10.38
N TRP A 278 0.60 -11.42 10.79
CA TRP A 278 -0.49 -11.06 11.70
C TRP A 278 0.05 -10.91 13.12
N ARG A 279 -0.12 -9.71 13.72
CA ARG A 279 0.31 -9.46 15.10
C ARG A 279 -0.36 -10.40 16.09
N SER A 280 -1.66 -10.69 15.91
CA SER A 280 -2.40 -11.60 16.79
C SER A 280 -1.80 -13.00 16.83
N ASP A 281 -1.29 -13.47 15.70
CA ASP A 281 -0.78 -14.82 15.56
C ASP A 281 0.65 -14.91 16.11
N LEU A 282 1.45 -13.85 15.93
CA LEU A 282 2.74 -13.69 16.62
C LEU A 282 2.59 -13.58 18.14
N MET A 283 1.54 -12.90 18.62
CA MET A 283 1.23 -12.80 20.04
C MET A 283 0.89 -14.18 20.64
N GLN A 284 0.07 -14.98 19.94
CA GLN A 284 -0.20 -16.37 20.34
C GLN A 284 1.07 -17.23 20.37
N LEU A 285 1.98 -17.01 19.41
CA LEU A 285 3.29 -17.69 19.39
C LEU A 285 4.14 -17.31 20.62
N LEU A 286 4.20 -16.02 20.97
CA LEU A 286 4.90 -15.58 22.19
C LEU A 286 4.26 -16.17 23.45
N GLU A 287 2.94 -16.15 23.56
CA GLU A 287 2.20 -16.74 24.69
C GLU A 287 2.51 -18.23 24.86
N ALA A 288 2.55 -18.99 23.76
CA ALA A 288 2.91 -20.41 23.77
C ALA A 288 4.34 -20.68 24.29
N HIS A 289 5.21 -19.68 24.21
CA HIS A 289 6.60 -19.75 24.68
C HIS A 289 6.86 -18.87 25.92
N GLY A 290 5.82 -18.50 26.66
CA GLY A 290 5.94 -17.79 27.94
C GLY A 290 6.47 -16.36 27.78
N GLY A 291 6.10 -15.69 26.69
CA GLY A 291 6.41 -14.29 26.40
C GLY A 291 7.75 -14.06 25.70
N ASP A 292 8.51 -15.11 25.38
CA ASP A 292 9.85 -14.98 24.79
C ASP A 292 10.08 -16.07 23.74
N LEU A 293 10.22 -15.67 22.49
CA LEU A 293 10.38 -16.61 21.36
C LEU A 293 11.64 -17.48 21.52
N ALA A 294 12.71 -16.97 22.16
CA ALA A 294 13.94 -17.72 22.37
C ALA A 294 13.76 -18.99 23.22
N ARG A 295 12.63 -19.11 23.93
CA ARG A 295 12.27 -20.31 24.70
C ARG A 295 11.66 -21.42 23.84
N ALA A 296 11.42 -21.17 22.56
CA ALA A 296 10.98 -22.20 21.63
C ALA A 296 12.06 -23.29 21.50
N PRO A 297 11.73 -24.59 21.67
CA PRO A 297 12.71 -25.67 21.59
C PRO A 297 13.50 -25.70 20.27
N ALA A 298 12.89 -25.26 19.17
CA ALA A 298 13.53 -25.17 17.87
C ALA A 298 14.65 -24.10 17.79
N LEU A 299 14.73 -23.19 18.76
CA LEU A 299 15.72 -22.12 18.83
C LEU A 299 16.77 -22.34 19.92
N ALA A 300 16.79 -23.50 20.59
CA ALA A 300 17.68 -23.76 21.73
C ALA A 300 19.18 -23.54 21.42
N ASP A 301 19.58 -23.83 20.18
CA ASP A 301 20.96 -23.67 19.69
C ASP A 301 21.14 -22.44 18.78
N ALA A 302 20.10 -21.62 18.59
CA ALA A 302 20.16 -20.45 17.74
C ALA A 302 20.81 -19.27 18.49
N ALA A 303 21.82 -18.65 17.86
CA ALA A 303 22.40 -17.41 18.35
C ALA A 303 21.48 -16.24 17.99
N LEU A 304 20.58 -15.89 18.91
CA LEU A 304 19.64 -14.78 18.75
C LEU A 304 20.21 -13.50 19.37
N THR A 305 20.23 -12.43 18.59
CA THR A 305 20.52 -11.07 19.04
C THR A 305 19.22 -10.35 19.35
N ARG A 306 19.13 -9.83 20.58
CA ARG A 306 17.99 -9.04 21.03
C ARG A 306 18.20 -7.56 20.79
N LEU A 307 17.10 -6.85 20.53
CA LEU A 307 17.12 -5.39 20.45
C LEU A 307 17.22 -4.76 21.83
N ASP A 308 16.53 -5.35 22.81
CA ASP A 308 16.71 -5.08 24.24
C ASP A 308 17.29 -6.33 24.93
N PRO A 309 18.61 -6.39 25.19
CA PRO A 309 19.24 -7.52 25.85
C PRO A 309 18.96 -7.56 27.35
N ASP A 310 18.59 -6.43 27.96
CA ASP A 310 18.42 -6.30 29.40
C ASP A 310 16.99 -6.66 29.84
N ASP A 311 16.01 -6.49 28.96
CA ASP A 311 14.62 -6.90 29.17
C ASP A 311 14.07 -7.74 28.00
N PRO A 312 14.09 -9.09 28.10
CA PRO A 312 13.53 -9.97 27.08
C PRO A 312 12.04 -9.74 26.79
N GLY A 313 11.29 -9.18 27.75
CA GLY A 313 9.87 -8.87 27.60
C GLY A 313 9.58 -7.43 27.17
N ALA A 314 10.62 -6.65 26.86
CA ALA A 314 10.46 -5.25 26.46
C ALA A 314 9.59 -5.12 25.20
N GLU A 315 8.70 -4.13 25.22
CA GLU A 315 8.00 -3.70 24.02
C GLU A 315 8.94 -2.90 23.12
N VAL A 316 9.29 -3.46 21.97
CA VAL A 316 10.09 -2.78 20.94
C VAL A 316 9.22 -2.44 19.75
N TYR A 317 9.08 -1.15 19.46
CA TYR A 317 8.20 -0.62 18.41
C TYR A 317 8.93 -0.46 17.09
N TRP A 318 8.16 -0.17 16.04
CA TRP A 318 8.69 0.21 14.73
C TRP A 318 8.63 1.73 14.55
N CYS A 319 9.79 2.36 14.34
CA CYS A 319 9.84 3.78 14.03
C CYS A 319 9.48 4.02 12.57
N VAL A 320 8.27 4.52 12.30
CA VAL A 320 7.78 4.72 10.93
C VAL A 320 8.62 5.72 10.13
N LEU A 321 9.27 6.71 10.75
CA LEU A 321 10.10 7.69 10.05
C LEU A 321 11.49 7.16 9.67
N SER A 322 12.09 6.33 10.53
CA SER A 322 13.43 5.80 10.29
C SER A 322 13.42 4.40 9.70
N GLN A 323 12.26 3.74 9.66
CA GLN A 323 12.10 2.34 9.26
C GLN A 323 13.06 1.43 10.05
N ALA A 324 13.09 1.62 11.37
CA ALA A 324 13.96 0.88 12.27
C ALA A 324 13.28 0.61 13.61
N PRO A 325 13.72 -0.41 14.37
CA PRO A 325 13.21 -0.65 15.71
C PRO A 325 13.50 0.52 16.66
N VAL A 326 12.63 0.73 17.65
CA VAL A 326 12.77 1.75 18.69
C VAL A 326 12.24 1.23 20.02
N LEU A 327 13.06 1.35 21.07
CA LEU A 327 12.66 0.95 22.43
C LEU A 327 11.61 1.91 22.98
N ALA A 328 10.72 1.43 23.84
CA ALA A 328 9.68 2.26 24.47
C ALA A 328 10.24 3.55 25.11
N SER A 329 11.40 3.47 25.77
CA SER A 329 12.09 4.61 26.41
C SER A 329 12.60 5.68 25.45
N GLU A 330 12.72 5.35 24.16
CA GLU A 330 13.20 6.26 23.11
C GLU A 330 12.06 6.84 22.25
N THR A 331 10.82 6.42 22.50
CA THR A 331 9.66 6.85 21.73
C THR A 331 9.23 8.26 22.11
N ALA A 332 8.84 9.04 21.10
CA ALA A 332 8.16 10.30 21.28
C ALA A 332 6.68 10.09 21.63
N PRO A 333 5.98 11.12 22.17
CA PRO A 333 4.52 11.13 22.20
C PRO A 333 3.95 10.82 20.80
N ASN A 334 2.92 9.96 20.75
CA ASN A 334 2.39 9.49 19.48
C ASN A 334 1.78 10.67 18.68
N PRO A 335 2.30 11.00 17.48
CA PRO A 335 1.75 12.07 16.67
C PRO A 335 0.32 11.78 16.20
N GLU A 336 -0.50 12.82 16.03
CA GLU A 336 -1.92 12.68 15.63
C GLU A 336 -2.12 12.03 14.26
N TRP A 337 -1.12 12.13 13.38
CA TRP A 337 -1.15 11.54 12.04
C TRP A 337 -0.85 10.04 12.02
N ILE A 338 -0.35 9.47 13.12
CA ILE A 338 -0.25 8.02 13.27
C ILE A 338 -1.62 7.49 13.70
N PRO A 339 -2.22 6.55 12.94
CA PRO A 339 -3.52 5.99 13.29
C PRO A 339 -3.50 5.32 14.66
N ILE A 340 -4.60 5.41 15.41
CA ILE A 340 -4.72 4.81 16.74
C ILE A 340 -4.57 3.28 16.67
N GLY A 341 -5.04 2.68 15.57
CA GLY A 341 -4.91 1.23 15.31
C GLY A 341 -3.48 0.78 14.97
N ALA A 342 -2.55 1.71 14.72
CA ALA A 342 -1.14 1.42 14.45
C ALA A 342 -0.35 1.22 15.74
N VAL A 343 -0.79 0.24 16.54
CA VAL A 343 -0.31 0.01 17.90
C VAL A 343 1.20 -0.28 17.97
N GLN A 344 1.81 -0.80 16.89
CA GLN A 344 3.24 -1.08 16.79
C GLN A 344 4.05 0.07 16.18
N SER A 345 3.39 1.13 15.70
CA SER A 345 4.03 2.28 15.07
C SER A 345 4.36 3.36 16.10
N ARG A 346 5.61 3.82 16.11
CA ARG A 346 6.07 4.96 16.93
C ARG A 346 6.99 5.87 16.13
N VAL A 347 7.40 6.98 16.74
CA VAL A 347 8.48 7.84 16.24
C VAL A 347 9.57 7.91 17.31
N LYS A 348 10.83 7.77 16.92
CA LYS A 348 11.97 7.97 17.82
C LYS A 348 12.09 9.46 18.16
N GLN A 349 12.23 9.82 19.43
CA GLN A 349 12.25 11.23 19.88
C GLN A 349 13.24 12.09 19.10
N SER A 350 14.49 11.63 18.95
CA SER A 350 15.51 12.34 18.18
C SER A 350 15.13 12.61 16.72
N LYS A 351 14.37 11.70 16.10
CA LYS A 351 13.90 11.86 14.72
C LYS A 351 12.72 12.83 14.63
N LEU A 352 11.86 12.84 15.64
CA LEU A 352 10.82 13.86 15.74
C LEU A 352 11.43 15.25 15.95
N ASP A 353 12.48 15.38 16.77
CA ASP A 353 13.13 16.68 17.00
C ASP A 353 13.84 17.20 15.73
N GLU A 354 14.45 16.30 14.95
CA GLU A 354 15.11 16.63 13.69
C GLU A 354 14.12 17.07 12.60
N LEU A 355 13.01 16.34 12.45
CA LEU A 355 12.06 16.53 11.35
C LEU A 355 10.86 17.41 11.74
N GLY A 356 10.57 17.55 13.04
CA GLY A 356 9.46 18.32 13.63
C GLY A 356 9.27 19.70 13.02
N PRO A 357 10.32 20.54 12.92
CA PRO A 357 10.22 21.85 12.28
C PRO A 357 9.75 21.82 10.82
N LEU A 358 10.00 20.71 10.11
CA LEU A 358 9.55 20.47 8.73
C LEU A 358 8.15 19.85 8.66
N LEU A 359 7.63 19.32 9.78
CA LEU A 359 6.34 18.64 9.85
C LEU A 359 5.17 19.61 10.02
N SER A 360 5.41 20.90 10.33
CA SER A 360 4.35 21.88 10.62
C SER A 360 3.31 21.35 11.63
N ILE A 361 3.80 20.61 12.63
CA ILE A 361 3.07 20.15 13.81
C ILE A 361 3.43 21.07 14.98
#